data_AF-A0A6T8KCT2-F1
#
_entry.id   AF-A0A6T8KCT2-F1
#
_cell.length_a   1.000
_cell.length_b   1.000
_cell.length_c   1.000
_cell.angle_alpha   90.00
_cell.angle_beta   90.00
_cell.angle_gamma   90.00
#
_symmetry.space_group_name_H-M   'P 1'
#
loop_
_entity.id
_entity.type
_entity.pdbx_description
1 polymer ?
#
loop_
_entity_poly.entity_id
_entity_poly.type
_entity_poly.pdbx_seq_one_letter_code
_entity_poly.pdbx_strand_id
1 'polypeptide(L)'
;MHMQQLWTAREALIGGRGAFSNREQGQGDYCAVCWREGGDLVLCGESGELERMVEFKSRFYVGCSQECCRKLLSQCSKFVLGEPPLPQDLPRKLSAEDAAGVDATSLEYKGYCPVTFKRGPAEGQPVQSALLKPDAGAPQHVAEYMGRRFRMLTADLLEVFMRRPHEYAALKLPVKLPFDKVPAKVGELPLVGYLEETVVESMQKALVDVGRVRPRFPAAGNRESALIYLSLWLRSSNENNSRGEGERRERVLEEFKAACALLTRDADDLAQQLEMGGATQILPSPVAPESDTVKTFYQTSLAEPHEWVRARMRPDERAATPGGAPPGP
;
A
#
# COMPACT_ATOMS: atom_id res chain seq x y z
N MET A 1 49.11 -40.80 -13.10
CA MET A 1 48.57 -40.07 -11.92
C MET A 1 49.18 -38.68 -11.92
N HIS A 2 48.58 -37.76 -12.68
CA HIS A 2 49.03 -36.37 -12.76
C HIS A 2 48.47 -35.61 -11.56
N MET A 3 49.36 -34.95 -10.83
CA MET A 3 49.04 -34.09 -9.68
C MET A 3 47.95 -33.09 -10.06
N GLN A 4 46.71 -33.37 -9.65
CA GLN A 4 45.73 -32.33 -9.40
C GLN A 4 46.28 -31.52 -8.24
N GLN A 5 47.05 -30.46 -8.56
CA GLN A 5 47.31 -29.44 -7.58
C GLN A 5 45.94 -28.90 -7.16
N LEU A 6 45.58 -29.20 -5.93
CA LEU A 6 44.43 -28.65 -5.23
C LEU A 6 44.60 -27.13 -5.28
N TRP A 7 43.86 -26.50 -6.19
CA TRP A 7 43.89 -25.06 -6.40
C TRP A 7 43.46 -24.38 -5.11
N THR A 8 44.45 -23.84 -4.41
CA THR A 8 44.30 -23.01 -3.21
C THR A 8 43.56 -21.74 -3.59
N ALA A 9 42.39 -21.51 -3.00
CA ALA A 9 41.59 -20.28 -2.93
C ALA A 9 41.53 -19.35 -4.18
N ARG A 10 40.32 -18.89 -4.55
CA ARG A 10 40.07 -17.93 -5.65
C ARG A 10 40.90 -16.63 -5.57
N GLU A 11 41.42 -16.31 -4.39
CA GLU A 11 42.36 -15.21 -4.11
C GLU A 11 43.74 -15.43 -4.73
N ALA A 12 44.26 -16.66 -4.78
CA ALA A 12 45.54 -16.97 -5.42
C ALA A 12 45.48 -16.85 -6.95
N LEU A 13 44.27 -16.86 -7.53
CA LEU A 13 44.02 -16.74 -8.98
C LEU A 13 43.83 -15.29 -9.45
N ILE A 14 43.90 -14.30 -8.56
CA ILE A 14 43.70 -12.87 -8.89
C ILE A 14 44.65 -12.42 -10.02
N GLY A 15 45.91 -12.87 -10.00
CA GLY A 15 46.89 -12.52 -11.04
C GLY A 15 46.62 -13.11 -12.43
N GLY A 16 45.84 -14.19 -12.52
CA GLY A 16 45.51 -14.89 -13.76
C GLY A 16 44.13 -14.56 -14.34
N ARG A 17 43.37 -13.64 -13.74
CA ARG A 17 41.99 -13.37 -14.18
C ARG A 17 41.93 -12.69 -15.56
N GLY A 18 41.00 -13.16 -16.37
CA GLY A 18 40.71 -12.65 -17.70
C GLY A 18 40.16 -11.21 -17.73
N ALA A 19 39.81 -10.75 -18.95
CA ALA A 19 39.24 -9.42 -19.18
C ALA A 19 37.83 -9.21 -18.59
N PHE A 20 37.21 -10.25 -18.05
CA PHE A 20 35.85 -10.24 -17.50
C PHE A 20 35.82 -10.21 -15.97
N SER A 21 36.85 -9.63 -15.36
CA SER A 21 37.01 -9.57 -13.91
C SER A 21 37.07 -8.13 -13.44
N ASN A 22 36.33 -7.80 -12.38
CA ASN A 22 36.43 -6.48 -11.76
C ASN A 22 37.67 -6.44 -10.85
N ARG A 23 38.80 -6.00 -11.43
CA ARG A 23 40.11 -5.98 -10.76
C ARG A 23 40.22 -4.89 -9.70
N GLU A 24 39.53 -3.77 -9.85
CA GLU A 24 39.72 -2.60 -9.01
C GLU A 24 38.93 -2.66 -7.70
N GLN A 25 37.81 -3.39 -7.68
CA GLN A 25 36.93 -3.44 -6.51
C GLN A 25 36.71 -4.85 -5.95
N GLY A 26 37.39 -5.86 -6.50
CA GLY A 26 37.38 -7.23 -5.97
C GLY A 26 36.04 -7.97 -6.10
N GLN A 27 35.04 -7.41 -6.79
CA GLN A 27 33.66 -7.90 -6.77
C GLN A 27 33.38 -9.13 -7.64
N GLY A 28 34.39 -9.93 -7.98
CA GLY A 28 34.20 -11.20 -8.69
C GLY A 28 34.31 -11.12 -10.21
N ASP A 29 33.87 -12.20 -10.86
CA ASP A 29 34.06 -12.44 -12.29
C ASP A 29 32.71 -12.51 -13.00
N TYR A 30 32.60 -11.83 -14.14
CA TYR A 30 31.40 -11.79 -14.94
C TYR A 30 31.40 -12.89 -16.00
N CYS A 31 30.22 -13.42 -16.30
CA CYS A 31 30.08 -14.40 -17.35
C CYS A 31 30.26 -13.76 -18.74
N ALA A 32 31.34 -14.12 -19.43
CA ALA A 32 31.61 -13.64 -20.78
C ALA A 32 30.51 -14.04 -21.78
N VAL A 33 29.88 -15.20 -21.62
CA VAL A 33 28.82 -15.67 -22.52
C VAL A 33 27.55 -14.83 -22.39
N CYS A 34 27.08 -14.58 -21.16
CA CYS A 34 25.89 -13.75 -20.93
C CYS A 34 26.08 -12.32 -21.45
N TRP A 35 27.28 -11.77 -21.27
CA TRP A 35 27.62 -10.46 -21.81
C TRP A 35 27.56 -10.46 -23.34
N ARG A 36 28.13 -11.46 -23.99
CA ARG A 36 28.26 -11.55 -25.46
C ARG A 36 26.95 -11.83 -26.17
N GLU A 37 26.10 -12.68 -25.61
CA GLU A 37 24.84 -13.07 -26.25
C GLU A 37 23.70 -12.11 -25.90
N GLY A 38 23.65 -11.61 -24.65
CA GLY A 38 22.49 -10.87 -24.13
C GLY A 38 22.78 -9.50 -23.53
N GLY A 39 24.04 -9.06 -23.50
CA GLY A 39 24.45 -7.82 -22.84
C GLY A 39 24.24 -7.84 -21.32
N ASP A 40 24.12 -9.04 -20.74
CA ASP A 40 23.78 -9.22 -19.33
C ASP A 40 25.03 -9.32 -18.45
N LEU A 41 25.10 -8.45 -17.44
CA LEU A 41 26.12 -8.50 -16.39
C LEU A 41 25.71 -9.51 -15.32
N VAL A 42 26.08 -10.78 -15.54
CA VAL A 42 25.87 -11.85 -14.56
C VAL A 42 27.14 -12.06 -13.76
N LEU A 43 27.09 -11.71 -12.47
CA LEU A 43 28.18 -11.95 -11.56
C LEU A 43 28.21 -13.42 -11.14
N CYS A 44 29.30 -14.11 -11.45
CA CYS A 44 29.52 -15.48 -11.01
C CYS A 44 30.10 -15.43 -9.59
N GLY A 45 29.23 -15.64 -8.61
CA GLY A 45 29.47 -15.40 -7.18
C GLY A 45 30.67 -16.14 -6.59
N GLU A 46 31.01 -15.77 -5.36
CA GLU A 46 32.13 -16.25 -4.52
C GLU A 46 32.09 -17.75 -4.17
N SER A 47 31.20 -18.56 -4.77
CA SER A 47 31.20 -20.00 -4.54
C SER A 47 32.60 -20.54 -4.83
N GLY A 48 33.29 -21.01 -3.78
CA GLY A 48 34.70 -21.42 -3.80
C GLY A 48 35.03 -22.58 -4.76
N GLU A 49 34.02 -23.07 -5.48
CA GLU A 49 34.13 -24.14 -6.44
C GLU A 49 34.55 -23.58 -7.82
N LEU A 50 35.80 -23.88 -8.17
CA LEU A 50 36.42 -23.58 -9.46
C LEU A 50 35.81 -24.40 -10.63
N GLU A 51 34.73 -25.14 -10.39
CA GLU A 51 34.11 -26.07 -11.35
C GLU A 51 33.66 -25.40 -12.65
N ARG A 52 33.37 -24.09 -12.60
CA ARG A 52 32.88 -23.32 -13.75
C ARG A 52 33.92 -22.36 -14.33
N MET A 53 35.20 -22.57 -14.01
CA MET A 53 36.32 -21.84 -14.58
C MET A 53 36.88 -22.54 -15.82
N VAL A 54 37.25 -21.74 -16.81
CA VAL A 54 37.89 -22.17 -18.04
C VAL A 54 39.17 -21.38 -18.23
N GLU A 55 40.29 -22.07 -18.43
CA GLU A 55 41.56 -21.46 -18.79
C GLU A 55 41.66 -21.29 -20.31
N PHE A 56 41.98 -20.07 -20.76
CA PHE A 56 42.27 -19.78 -22.15
C PHE A 56 43.42 -18.77 -22.24
N LYS A 57 44.51 -19.15 -22.93
CA LYS A 57 45.74 -18.34 -23.07
C LYS A 57 46.30 -17.86 -21.72
N SER A 58 46.42 -18.78 -20.76
CA SER A 58 46.93 -18.50 -19.40
C SER A 58 46.10 -17.47 -18.63
N ARG A 59 44.81 -17.36 -18.97
CA ARG A 59 43.85 -16.52 -18.25
C ARG A 59 42.59 -17.32 -17.93
N PHE A 60 42.00 -17.04 -16.78
CA PHE A 60 40.80 -17.72 -16.32
C PHE A 60 39.53 -16.90 -16.59
N TYR A 61 38.48 -17.59 -17.03
CA TYR A 61 37.14 -17.06 -17.29
C TYR A 61 36.09 -17.92 -16.60
N VAL A 62 34.95 -17.33 -16.23
CA VAL A 62 33.90 -18.04 -15.49
C VAL A 62 32.60 -18.10 -16.30
N GLY A 63 31.94 -19.27 -16.29
CA GLY A 63 30.57 -19.42 -16.76
C GLY A 63 29.57 -19.37 -15.61
N CYS A 64 28.43 -18.69 -15.78
CA CYS A 64 27.39 -18.67 -14.74
C CYS A 64 26.67 -20.03 -14.59
N SER A 65 26.60 -20.80 -15.67
CA SER A 65 26.00 -22.14 -15.74
C SER A 65 26.90 -23.13 -16.47
N GLN A 66 26.58 -24.42 -16.36
CA GLN A 66 27.28 -25.47 -17.10
C GLN A 66 27.17 -25.27 -18.62
N GLU A 67 26.03 -24.75 -19.10
CA GLU A 67 25.84 -24.44 -20.52
C GLU A 67 26.79 -23.34 -20.98
N CYS A 68 26.90 -22.25 -20.21
CA CYS A 68 27.85 -21.17 -20.50
C CYS A 68 29.30 -21.69 -20.48
N CYS A 69 29.64 -22.60 -19.55
CA CYS A 69 30.96 -23.23 -19.53
C CYS A 69 31.23 -24.07 -20.78
N ARG A 70 30.27 -24.87 -21.25
CA ARG A 70 30.41 -25.64 -22.50
C ARG A 70 30.57 -24.71 -23.71
N LYS A 71 29.80 -23.62 -23.78
CA LYS A 71 29.94 -22.60 -24.82
C LYS A 71 31.33 -21.96 -24.80
N LEU A 72 31.83 -21.58 -23.62
CA LEU A 72 33.21 -21.11 -23.44
C LEU A 72 34.21 -22.13 -23.96
N LEU A 73 34.19 -23.38 -23.48
CA LEU A 73 35.13 -24.42 -23.92
C LEU A 73 35.10 -24.66 -25.43
N SER A 74 33.92 -24.58 -26.06
CA SER A 74 33.78 -24.80 -27.50
C SER A 74 34.30 -23.64 -28.36
N GLN A 75 34.11 -22.38 -27.92
CA GLN A 75 34.36 -21.18 -28.71
C GLN A 75 34.94 -20.04 -27.86
N CYS A 76 35.95 -20.34 -27.03
CA CYS A 76 36.55 -19.38 -26.08
C CYS A 76 36.97 -18.07 -26.75
N SER A 77 37.61 -18.13 -27.93
CA SER A 77 38.06 -16.94 -28.65
C SER A 77 36.92 -15.97 -28.97
N LYS A 78 35.76 -16.47 -29.40
CA LYS A 78 34.58 -15.67 -29.73
C LYS A 78 34.05 -14.92 -28.50
N PHE A 79 33.92 -15.61 -27.37
CA PHE A 79 33.34 -15.04 -26.16
C PHE A 79 34.32 -14.17 -25.38
N VAL A 80 35.62 -14.47 -25.42
CA VAL A 80 36.63 -13.71 -24.68
C VAL A 80 37.09 -12.49 -25.47
N LEU A 81 37.44 -12.68 -26.75
CA LEU A 81 38.06 -11.65 -27.59
C LEU A 81 37.07 -10.87 -28.45
N GLY A 82 35.77 -11.19 -28.38
CA GLY A 82 34.74 -10.48 -29.15
C GLY A 82 34.58 -9.00 -28.75
N GLU A 83 33.74 -8.30 -29.49
CA GLU A 83 33.24 -6.96 -29.15
C GLU A 83 31.76 -7.04 -28.75
N PRO A 84 31.25 -6.12 -27.90
CA PRO A 84 31.96 -5.04 -27.20
C PRO A 84 32.68 -5.52 -25.93
N PRO A 85 33.81 -4.92 -25.51
CA PRO A 85 34.49 -5.31 -24.28
C PRO A 85 33.58 -5.15 -23.04
N LEU A 86 33.99 -5.74 -21.91
CA LEU A 86 33.30 -5.51 -20.64
C LEU A 86 33.34 -3.99 -20.31
N PRO A 87 32.23 -3.37 -19.89
CA PRO A 87 32.21 -1.95 -19.54
C PRO A 87 33.16 -1.63 -18.37
N GLN A 88 33.72 -0.42 -18.37
CA GLN A 88 34.55 0.06 -17.25
C GLN A 88 33.69 0.30 -16.00
N ASP A 89 32.53 0.94 -16.19
CA ASP A 89 31.57 1.15 -15.11
C ASP A 89 30.74 -0.13 -14.89
N LEU A 90 31.05 -0.83 -13.81
CA LEU A 90 30.33 -2.03 -13.38
C LEU A 90 29.43 -1.71 -12.18
N PRO A 91 28.22 -2.29 -12.12
CA PRO A 91 27.32 -2.06 -11.02
C PRO A 91 27.86 -2.76 -9.77
N ARG A 92 27.68 -2.10 -8.63
CA ARG A 92 28.10 -2.56 -7.31
C ARG A 92 26.92 -2.62 -6.37
N LYS A 93 26.73 -3.77 -5.71
CA LYS A 93 25.79 -3.91 -4.59
C LYS A 93 26.42 -3.34 -3.32
N LEU A 94 25.74 -2.42 -2.66
CA LEU A 94 26.16 -1.94 -1.35
C LEU A 94 25.78 -2.97 -0.27
N SER A 95 26.61 -3.06 0.78
CA SER A 95 26.28 -3.86 1.96
C SER A 95 25.06 -3.27 2.67
N ALA A 96 24.42 -4.04 3.55
CA ALA A 96 23.27 -3.55 4.31
C ALA A 96 23.63 -2.34 5.20
N GLU A 97 24.86 -2.31 5.72
CA GLU A 97 25.39 -1.23 6.56
C GLU A 97 25.63 0.03 5.72
N ASP A 98 26.32 -0.11 4.59
CA ASP A 98 26.58 1.01 3.68
C ASP A 98 25.26 1.57 3.12
N ALA A 99 24.32 0.70 2.77
CA ALA A 99 23.02 1.07 2.25
C ALA A 99 22.16 1.81 3.28
N ALA A 100 22.26 1.46 4.56
CA ALA A 100 21.58 2.15 5.66
C ALA A 100 22.14 3.56 5.92
N GLY A 101 23.44 3.77 5.66
CA GLY A 101 24.10 5.07 5.78
C GLY A 101 23.88 6.01 4.58
N VAL A 102 23.16 5.59 3.54
CA VAL A 102 22.93 6.44 2.35
C VAL A 102 21.84 7.48 2.61
N ASP A 103 22.21 8.75 2.54
CA ASP A 103 21.26 9.86 2.60
C ASP A 103 20.24 9.79 1.45
N ALA A 104 18.96 9.98 1.77
CA ALA A 104 17.86 9.93 0.80
C ALA A 104 17.98 10.97 -0.33
N THR A 105 18.67 12.08 -0.08
CA THR A 105 18.95 13.15 -1.07
C THR A 105 20.04 12.77 -2.06
N SER A 106 20.95 11.86 -1.67
CA SER A 106 22.01 11.35 -2.54
C SER A 106 21.54 10.24 -3.49
N LEU A 107 20.31 9.75 -3.29
CA LEU A 107 19.71 8.72 -4.13
C LEU A 107 19.18 9.31 -5.43
N GLU A 108 19.54 8.65 -6.52
CA GLU A 108 18.95 8.90 -7.82
C GLU A 108 17.46 8.64 -7.81
N TYR A 109 16.78 9.33 -8.73
CA TYR A 109 15.34 9.29 -8.85
C TYR A 109 14.60 9.58 -7.54
N LYS A 110 15.19 10.41 -6.66
CA LYS A 110 14.61 10.74 -5.34
C LYS A 110 14.28 9.48 -4.50
N GLY A 111 15.01 8.39 -4.73
CA GLY A 111 14.82 7.11 -4.07
C GLY A 111 13.66 6.25 -4.59
N TYR A 112 13.04 6.59 -5.73
CA TYR A 112 12.10 5.69 -6.42
C TYR A 112 12.86 4.52 -7.09
N CYS A 113 12.23 3.35 -7.14
CA CYS A 113 12.82 2.19 -7.79
C CYS A 113 12.86 2.36 -9.33
N PRO A 114 14.05 2.35 -9.96
CA PRO A 114 14.17 2.45 -11.42
C PRO A 114 13.52 1.29 -12.16
N VAL A 115 13.59 0.08 -11.58
CA VAL A 115 13.12 -1.15 -12.22
C VAL A 115 11.60 -1.18 -12.29
N THR A 116 10.90 -0.81 -11.21
CA THR A 116 9.43 -0.71 -11.23
C THR A 116 9.00 0.39 -12.18
N PHE A 117 9.70 1.52 -12.19
CA PHE A 117 9.41 2.62 -13.09
C PHE A 117 9.53 2.21 -14.56
N LYS A 118 10.60 1.48 -14.93
CA LYS A 118 10.80 0.98 -16.30
C LYS A 118 9.73 -0.02 -16.73
N ARG A 119 9.30 -0.91 -15.82
CA ARG A 119 8.22 -1.89 -16.09
C ARG A 119 6.89 -1.19 -16.40
N GLY A 120 6.69 -0.01 -15.84
CA GLY A 120 5.47 0.77 -16.04
C GLY A 120 4.29 0.24 -15.22
N PRO A 121 3.16 0.96 -15.26
CA PRO A 121 1.96 0.60 -14.52
C PRO A 121 1.24 -0.59 -15.17
N ALA A 122 0.34 -1.23 -14.43
CA ALA A 122 -0.59 -2.20 -15.02
C ALA A 122 -1.51 -1.52 -16.04
N GLU A 123 -2.11 -2.31 -16.95
CA GLU A 123 -3.03 -1.77 -17.96
C GLU A 123 -4.16 -0.97 -17.30
N GLY A 124 -4.40 0.25 -17.82
CA GLY A 124 -5.40 1.18 -17.30
C GLY A 124 -4.98 1.97 -16.06
N GLN A 125 -3.78 1.77 -15.51
CA GLN A 125 -3.29 2.53 -14.36
C GLN A 125 -2.38 3.72 -14.75
N PRO A 126 -2.36 4.78 -13.92
CA PRO A 126 -1.51 5.94 -14.17
C PRO A 126 -0.02 5.61 -13.94
N VAL A 127 0.88 6.24 -14.69
CA VAL A 127 2.35 6.03 -14.61
C VAL A 127 2.89 6.16 -13.17
N GLN A 128 2.25 6.99 -12.37
CA GLN A 128 2.58 7.22 -10.96
C GLN A 128 2.49 5.94 -10.11
N SER A 129 1.66 4.95 -10.47
CA SER A 129 1.56 3.70 -9.72
C SER A 129 2.83 2.84 -9.83
N ALA A 130 3.66 3.07 -10.85
CA ALA A 130 4.95 2.38 -11.04
C ALA A 130 6.11 3.05 -10.27
N LEU A 131 5.91 4.27 -9.77
CA LEU A 131 6.89 5.04 -9.00
C LEU A 131 6.80 4.67 -7.53
N LEU A 132 7.48 3.59 -7.16
CA LEU A 132 7.42 3.01 -5.81
C LEU A 132 8.69 3.32 -5.01
N LYS A 133 8.49 3.63 -3.72
CA LYS A 133 9.55 3.70 -2.70
C LYS A 133 9.36 2.53 -1.72
N PRO A 134 10.44 1.96 -1.17
CA PRO A 134 10.33 1.08 -0.01
C PRO A 134 9.64 1.79 1.16
N ASP A 135 8.90 1.03 1.95
CA ASP A 135 8.25 1.53 3.15
C ASP A 135 9.28 1.98 4.20
N ALA A 136 8.85 2.87 5.10
CA ALA A 136 9.67 3.31 6.22
C ALA A 136 10.01 2.10 7.11
N GLY A 137 11.30 1.77 7.22
CA GLY A 137 11.79 0.62 7.99
C GLY A 137 12.09 -0.64 7.17
N ALA A 138 11.81 -0.65 5.86
CA ALA A 138 12.22 -1.75 4.99
C ALA A 138 13.76 -1.77 4.80
N PRO A 139 14.37 -2.96 4.61
CA PRO A 139 15.80 -3.07 4.27
C PRO A 139 16.15 -2.22 3.04
N GLN A 140 17.27 -1.48 3.12
CA GLN A 140 17.73 -0.68 2.00
C GLN A 140 18.45 -1.56 0.98
N HIS A 141 17.92 -1.63 -0.24
CA HIS A 141 18.54 -2.32 -1.36
C HIS A 141 19.13 -1.29 -2.33
N VAL A 142 20.43 -1.02 -2.22
CA VAL A 142 21.08 0.05 -2.99
C VAL A 142 22.18 -0.51 -3.89
N ALA A 143 22.17 -0.08 -5.14
CA ALA A 143 23.25 -0.32 -6.09
C ALA A 143 23.94 0.99 -6.44
N GLU A 144 25.26 0.93 -6.59
CA GLU A 144 26.07 2.00 -7.14
C GLU A 144 26.44 1.68 -8.59
N TYR A 145 26.29 2.66 -9.47
CA TYR A 145 26.64 2.53 -10.88
C TYR A 145 27.03 3.90 -11.44
N MET A 146 28.19 4.00 -12.11
CA MET A 146 28.74 5.27 -12.62
C MET A 146 28.82 6.37 -11.54
N GLY A 147 29.21 6.01 -10.31
CA GLY A 147 29.28 6.91 -9.15
C GLY A 147 27.92 7.41 -8.63
N ARG A 148 26.81 6.91 -9.18
CA ARG A 148 25.44 7.25 -8.77
C ARG A 148 24.82 6.12 -7.98
N ARG A 149 24.00 6.44 -6.98
CA ARG A 149 23.34 5.45 -6.11
C ARG A 149 21.86 5.32 -6.44
N PHE A 150 21.43 4.11 -6.72
CA PHE A 150 20.05 3.76 -7.07
C PHE A 150 19.47 2.88 -5.98
N ARG A 151 18.23 3.14 -5.58
CA ARG A 151 17.52 2.33 -4.58
C ARG A 151 16.46 1.46 -5.25
N MET A 152 16.41 0.20 -4.86
CA MET A 152 15.48 -0.79 -5.38
C MET A 152 14.44 -1.12 -4.32
N LEU A 153 13.24 -1.48 -4.78
CA LEU A 153 12.12 -1.79 -3.89
C LEU A 153 12.35 -3.10 -3.12
N THR A 154 12.97 -4.10 -3.76
CA THR A 154 13.24 -5.42 -3.18
C THR A 154 14.61 -5.94 -3.60
N ALA A 155 15.11 -6.97 -2.91
CA ALA A 155 16.35 -7.67 -3.27
C ALA A 155 16.30 -8.26 -4.69
N ASP A 156 15.16 -8.81 -5.12
CA ASP A 156 15.03 -9.36 -6.48
C ASP A 156 15.17 -8.28 -7.56
N LEU A 157 14.60 -7.10 -7.30
CA LEU A 157 14.70 -5.96 -8.21
C LEU A 157 16.12 -5.37 -8.23
N LEU A 158 16.85 -5.48 -7.13
CA LEU A 158 18.28 -5.19 -7.09
C LEU A 158 19.06 -6.11 -8.04
N GLU A 159 18.83 -7.43 -8.02
CA GLU A 159 19.48 -8.35 -8.95
C GLU A 159 19.11 -8.06 -10.41
N VAL A 160 17.85 -7.69 -10.68
CA VAL A 160 17.42 -7.25 -12.02
C VAL A 160 18.16 -5.99 -12.47
N PHE A 161 18.34 -5.01 -11.57
CA PHE A 161 19.11 -3.80 -11.85
C PHE A 161 20.57 -4.13 -12.16
N MET A 162 21.21 -4.98 -11.35
CA MET A 162 22.62 -5.37 -11.49
C MET A 162 22.91 -6.05 -12.84
N ARG A 163 21.93 -6.74 -13.43
CA ARG A 163 22.10 -7.38 -14.75
C ARG A 163 22.19 -6.39 -15.91
N ARG A 164 21.37 -5.33 -15.89
CA ARG A 164 21.29 -4.32 -16.97
C ARG A 164 21.20 -2.90 -16.41
N PRO A 165 22.22 -2.42 -15.69
CA PRO A 165 22.16 -1.11 -15.02
C PRO A 165 22.00 0.06 -16.00
N HIS A 166 22.55 -0.06 -17.21
CA HIS A 166 22.49 0.95 -18.25
C HIS A 166 21.06 1.25 -18.73
N GLU A 167 20.16 0.25 -18.72
CA GLU A 167 18.75 0.45 -19.09
C GLU A 167 17.99 1.34 -18.10
N TYR A 168 18.45 1.33 -16.84
CA TYR A 168 17.81 2.01 -15.73
C TYR A 168 18.45 3.35 -15.42
N ALA A 169 19.77 3.50 -15.59
CA ALA A 169 20.51 4.71 -15.24
C ALA A 169 20.20 5.93 -16.12
N ALA A 170 19.69 5.71 -17.33
CA ALA A 170 19.32 6.76 -18.30
C ALA A 170 17.83 7.16 -18.24
N LEU A 171 17.07 6.64 -17.27
CA LEU A 171 15.66 6.97 -17.12
C LEU A 171 15.46 8.44 -16.77
N LYS A 172 14.36 9.03 -17.24
CA LYS A 172 13.93 10.39 -16.91
C LYS A 172 12.65 10.32 -16.10
N LEU A 173 12.68 10.85 -14.88
CA LEU A 173 11.50 10.92 -14.04
C LEU A 173 10.45 11.86 -14.67
N PRO A 174 9.15 11.52 -14.57
CA PRO A 174 8.09 12.41 -15.00
C PRO A 174 8.01 13.64 -14.10
N VAL A 175 7.45 14.74 -14.64
CA VAL A 175 7.28 16.01 -13.92
C VAL A 175 6.35 15.85 -12.71
N LYS A 176 5.29 15.05 -12.86
CA LYS A 176 4.31 14.78 -11.80
C LYS A 176 4.73 13.53 -11.03
N LEU A 177 5.23 13.72 -9.82
CA LEU A 177 5.62 12.65 -8.91
C LEU A 177 4.51 12.36 -7.90
N PRO A 178 4.39 11.11 -7.41
CA PRO A 178 3.53 10.80 -6.27
C PRO A 178 3.93 11.63 -5.06
N PHE A 179 2.95 12.09 -4.27
CA PHE A 179 3.24 12.68 -2.98
C PHE A 179 3.89 11.65 -2.07
N ASP A 180 4.89 12.09 -1.30
CA ASP A 180 5.45 11.23 -0.25
C ASP A 180 4.35 10.96 0.77
N LYS A 181 4.09 9.67 1.03
CA LYS A 181 3.19 9.24 2.10
C LYS A 181 3.87 9.53 3.43
N VAL A 182 3.84 10.79 3.85
CA VAL A 182 4.19 11.14 5.22
C VAL A 182 3.07 10.55 6.07
N PRO A 183 3.36 9.65 7.04
CA PRO A 183 2.34 9.19 7.97
C PRO A 183 1.90 10.39 8.80
N ALA A 184 0.88 11.10 8.32
CA ALA A 184 0.26 12.18 9.06
C ALA A 184 -0.47 11.56 10.23
N LYS A 185 -0.14 12.00 11.45
CA LYS A 185 -0.96 11.65 12.60
C LYS A 185 -2.32 12.29 12.38
N VAL A 186 -3.37 11.48 12.36
CA VAL A 186 -4.74 11.93 12.09
C VAL A 186 -5.14 13.13 12.97
N GLY A 187 -4.69 13.16 14.23
CA GLY A 187 -4.97 14.26 15.17
C GLY A 187 -4.23 15.58 14.91
N GLU A 188 -3.23 15.61 14.03
CA GLU A 188 -2.48 16.83 13.65
C GLU A 188 -2.98 17.40 12.31
N LEU A 189 -3.94 16.75 11.66
CA LEU A 189 -4.52 17.22 10.40
C LEU A 189 -5.41 18.47 10.62
N PRO A 190 -5.45 19.42 9.66
CA PRO A 190 -6.48 20.44 9.63
C PRO A 190 -7.88 19.82 9.63
N LEU A 191 -8.88 20.55 10.13
CA LEU A 191 -10.25 20.04 10.31
C LEU A 191 -10.81 19.30 9.08
N VAL A 192 -10.61 19.84 7.88
CA VAL A 192 -11.09 19.20 6.63
C VAL A 192 -10.41 17.84 6.42
N GLY A 193 -9.09 17.77 6.51
CA GLY A 193 -8.35 16.51 6.35
C GLY A 193 -8.66 15.49 7.45
N TYR A 194 -8.88 15.95 8.68
CA TYR A 194 -9.35 15.09 9.76
C TYR A 194 -10.70 14.44 9.43
N LEU A 195 -11.67 15.23 8.95
CA LEU A 195 -13.00 14.73 8.60
C LEU A 195 -12.97 13.78 7.40
N GLU A 196 -12.17 14.11 6.37
CA GLU A 196 -11.96 13.26 5.19
C GLU A 196 -11.43 11.89 5.57
N GLU A 197 -10.44 11.82 6.47
CA GLU A 197 -9.83 10.55 6.87
C GLU A 197 -10.70 9.74 7.85
N THR A 198 -11.48 10.41 8.71
CA THR A 198 -12.15 9.73 9.84
C THR A 198 -13.65 9.45 9.65
N VAL A 199 -14.39 10.36 9.01
CA VAL A 199 -15.86 10.32 9.04
C VAL A 199 -16.46 10.20 7.63
N VAL A 200 -15.80 10.73 6.60
CA VAL A 200 -16.40 10.85 5.27
C VAL A 200 -16.87 9.52 4.70
N GLU A 201 -16.06 8.45 4.75
CA GLU A 201 -16.44 7.16 4.17
C GLU A 201 -17.68 6.57 4.85
N SER A 202 -17.68 6.54 6.19
CA SER A 202 -18.82 6.05 6.99
C SER A 202 -20.06 6.90 6.74
N MET A 203 -19.92 8.22 6.68
CA MET A 203 -21.04 9.15 6.43
C MET A 203 -21.61 8.98 5.02
N GLN A 204 -20.76 8.80 4.00
CA GLN A 204 -21.21 8.55 2.62
C GLN A 204 -22.01 7.27 2.52
N LYS A 205 -21.53 6.17 3.09
CA LYS A 205 -22.24 4.89 3.14
C LYS A 205 -23.60 5.03 3.83
N ALA A 206 -23.61 5.69 4.99
CA ALA A 206 -24.83 5.92 5.76
C ALA A 206 -25.87 6.75 4.98
N LEU A 207 -25.44 7.84 4.32
CA LEU A 207 -26.32 8.70 3.52
C LEU A 207 -26.89 7.98 2.29
N VAL A 208 -26.07 7.17 1.62
CA VAL A 208 -26.54 6.31 0.52
C VAL A 208 -27.60 5.34 1.01
N ASP A 209 -27.39 4.74 2.17
CA ASP A 209 -28.31 3.77 2.75
C ASP A 209 -29.63 4.42 3.20
N VAL A 210 -29.58 5.60 3.83
CA VAL A 210 -30.77 6.42 4.13
C VAL A 210 -31.58 6.71 2.85
N GLY A 211 -30.90 7.07 1.76
CA GLY A 211 -31.55 7.36 0.48
C GLY A 211 -32.24 6.15 -0.16
N ARG A 212 -31.73 4.94 0.10
CA ARG A 212 -32.30 3.67 -0.35
C ARG A 212 -33.48 3.22 0.51
N VAL A 213 -33.30 3.22 1.84
CA VAL A 213 -34.31 2.74 2.80
C VAL A 213 -35.46 3.72 2.96
N ARG A 214 -35.19 5.03 2.88
CA ARG A 214 -36.17 6.11 3.09
C ARG A 214 -37.01 5.89 4.36
N PRO A 215 -36.36 5.78 5.53
CA PRO A 215 -37.03 5.40 6.77
C PRO A 215 -38.10 6.41 7.16
N ARG A 216 -39.28 5.91 7.53
CA ARG A 216 -40.38 6.69 8.11
C ARG A 216 -40.85 6.01 9.37
N PHE A 217 -40.52 6.59 10.51
CA PHE A 217 -40.85 6.03 11.81
C PHE A 217 -42.22 6.54 12.30
N PRO A 218 -43.02 5.69 12.99
CA PRO A 218 -44.28 6.12 13.60
C PRO A 218 -44.12 7.33 14.52
N ALA A 219 -44.98 8.33 14.33
CA ALA A 219 -44.98 9.59 15.08
C ALA A 219 -43.75 10.51 14.89
N ALA A 220 -42.87 10.24 13.91
CA ALA A 220 -41.73 11.10 13.57
C ALA A 220 -41.86 11.68 12.16
N GLY A 221 -41.31 12.88 11.94
CA GLY A 221 -41.21 13.45 10.60
C GLY A 221 -40.21 12.71 9.71
N ASN A 222 -40.28 12.89 8.38
CA ASN A 222 -39.34 12.27 7.43
C ASN A 222 -37.88 12.64 7.75
N ARG A 223 -37.63 13.93 8.06
CA ARG A 223 -36.29 14.41 8.43
C ARG A 223 -35.79 13.77 9.73
N GLU A 224 -36.67 13.64 10.71
CA GLU A 224 -36.36 13.08 12.02
C GLU A 224 -36.07 11.58 11.92
N SER A 225 -36.89 10.84 11.18
CA SER A 225 -36.70 9.41 10.90
C SER A 225 -35.36 9.14 10.20
N ALA A 226 -35.00 9.98 9.23
CA ALA A 226 -33.73 9.91 8.53
C ALA A 226 -32.53 10.19 9.45
N LEU A 227 -32.63 11.18 10.35
CA LEU A 227 -31.57 11.50 11.32
C LEU A 227 -31.39 10.38 12.36
N ILE A 228 -32.48 9.79 12.84
CA ILE A 228 -32.44 8.66 13.78
C ILE A 228 -31.76 7.47 13.10
N TYR A 229 -32.19 7.11 11.89
CA TYR A 229 -31.57 6.03 11.13
C TYR A 229 -30.08 6.26 10.91
N LEU A 230 -29.69 7.46 10.46
CA LEU A 230 -28.29 7.83 10.24
C LEU A 230 -27.46 7.65 11.51
N SER A 231 -27.99 8.08 12.66
CA SER A 231 -27.31 7.96 13.95
C SER A 231 -27.15 6.50 14.41
N LEU A 232 -28.16 5.66 14.19
CA LEU A 232 -28.12 4.23 14.54
C LEU A 232 -27.14 3.48 13.64
N TRP A 233 -27.17 3.77 12.33
CA TRP A 233 -26.26 3.20 11.34
C TRP A 233 -24.79 3.50 11.65
N LEU A 234 -24.47 4.76 11.95
CA LEU A 234 -23.09 5.16 12.30
C LEU A 234 -22.62 4.50 13.59
N ARG A 235 -23.53 4.29 14.55
CA ARG A 235 -23.20 3.62 15.82
C ARG A 235 -22.98 2.13 15.66
N SER A 236 -23.75 1.44 14.82
CA SER A 236 -23.59 0.00 14.57
C SER A 236 -22.34 -0.28 13.72
N SER A 237 -22.06 0.59 12.74
CA SER A 237 -20.93 0.46 11.80
C SER A 237 -19.58 0.96 12.34
N ASN A 238 -19.48 1.26 13.64
CA ASN A 238 -18.23 1.76 14.24
C ASN A 238 -17.25 0.61 14.48
N GLU A 239 -16.07 0.68 13.85
CA GLU A 239 -15.00 -0.32 13.95
C GLU A 239 -14.43 -0.50 15.36
N ASN A 240 -14.59 0.52 16.22
CA ASN A 240 -14.14 0.46 17.62
C ASN A 240 -15.13 -0.28 18.54
N ASN A 241 -16.26 -0.77 18.02
CA ASN A 241 -17.21 -1.53 18.82
C ASN A 241 -16.61 -2.88 19.20
N SER A 242 -16.77 -3.28 20.47
CA SER A 242 -16.57 -4.69 20.81
C SER A 242 -17.62 -5.55 20.12
N ARG A 243 -17.33 -6.85 19.94
CA ARG A 243 -18.24 -7.78 19.25
C ARG A 243 -19.67 -7.74 19.83
N GLY A 244 -19.82 -7.77 21.16
CA GLY A 244 -21.13 -7.73 21.81
C GLY A 244 -21.85 -6.38 21.66
N GLU A 245 -21.12 -5.26 21.65
CA GLU A 245 -21.70 -3.94 21.40
C GLU A 245 -22.15 -3.77 19.95
N GLY A 246 -21.37 -4.30 19.00
CA GLY A 246 -21.73 -4.32 17.58
C GLY A 246 -23.03 -5.09 17.34
N GLU A 247 -23.11 -6.32 17.85
CA GLU A 247 -24.32 -7.17 17.74
C GLU A 247 -25.55 -6.50 18.36
N ARG A 248 -25.42 -5.86 19.53
CA ARG A 248 -26.51 -5.13 20.17
C ARG A 248 -26.98 -3.92 19.35
N ARG A 249 -26.05 -3.12 18.85
CA ARG A 249 -26.37 -1.90 18.07
C ARG A 249 -26.96 -2.24 16.70
N GLU A 250 -26.48 -3.31 16.07
CA GLU A 250 -27.08 -3.81 14.84
C GLU A 250 -28.52 -4.28 15.06
N ARG A 251 -28.78 -4.99 16.17
CA ARG A 251 -30.15 -5.39 16.53
C ARG A 251 -31.08 -4.19 16.71
N VAL A 252 -30.64 -3.12 17.37
CA VAL A 252 -31.43 -1.89 17.54
C VAL A 252 -31.73 -1.23 16.19
N LEU A 253 -30.77 -1.24 15.26
CA LEU A 253 -30.97 -0.72 13.90
C LEU A 253 -32.02 -1.56 13.13
N GLU A 254 -31.96 -2.89 13.23
CA GLU A 254 -32.93 -3.79 12.59
C GLU A 254 -34.34 -3.64 13.18
N GLU A 255 -34.46 -3.48 14.50
CA GLU A 255 -35.74 -3.20 15.17
C GLU A 255 -36.34 -1.87 14.68
N PHE A 256 -35.51 -0.84 14.50
CA PHE A 256 -35.94 0.43 13.94
C PHE A 256 -36.40 0.30 12.47
N LYS A 257 -35.67 -0.46 11.64
CA LYS A 257 -36.07 -0.75 10.24
C LYS A 257 -37.41 -1.47 10.18
N ALA A 258 -37.61 -2.47 11.04
CA ALA A 258 -38.86 -3.21 11.13
C ALA A 258 -40.04 -2.30 11.49
N ALA A 259 -39.86 -1.39 12.46
CA ALA A 259 -40.88 -0.41 12.83
C ALA A 259 -41.22 0.56 11.69
N CYS A 260 -40.24 0.98 10.88
CA CYS A 260 -40.48 1.82 9.70
C CYS A 260 -41.24 1.07 8.59
N ALA A 261 -40.95 -0.22 8.40
CA ALA A 261 -41.56 -1.04 7.36
C ALA A 261 -43.07 -1.24 7.58
N LEU A 262 -43.56 -1.25 8.82
CA LEU A 262 -44.99 -1.37 9.14
C LEU A 262 -45.80 -0.24 8.49
N LEU A 263 -45.34 1.01 8.62
CA LEU A 263 -46.01 2.15 8.00
C LEU A 263 -45.96 2.16 6.47
N THR A 264 -44.92 1.57 5.88
CA THR A 264 -44.80 1.51 4.42
C THR A 264 -45.83 0.53 3.86
N ARG A 265 -45.98 -0.62 4.52
CA ARG A 265 -46.98 -1.64 4.17
C ARG A 265 -48.41 -1.14 4.37
N ASP A 266 -48.69 -0.49 5.51
CA ASP A 266 -50.00 0.08 5.78
C ASP A 266 -50.38 1.14 4.74
N ALA A 267 -49.41 1.93 4.25
CA ALA A 267 -49.62 2.91 3.19
C ALA A 267 -49.86 2.28 1.80
N ASP A 268 -49.12 1.21 1.46
CA ASP A 268 -49.28 0.47 0.22
C ASP A 268 -50.62 -0.30 0.19
N ASP A 269 -51.02 -0.90 1.31
CA ASP A 269 -52.30 -1.59 1.46
C ASP A 269 -53.48 -0.60 1.36
N LEU A 270 -53.36 0.60 1.94
CA LEU A 270 -54.37 1.65 1.80
C LEU A 270 -54.47 2.16 0.36
N ALA A 271 -53.33 2.29 -0.34
CA ALA A 271 -53.29 2.69 -1.74
C ALA A 271 -53.96 1.64 -2.64
N GLN A 272 -53.68 0.35 -2.42
CA GLN A 272 -54.33 -0.74 -3.15
C GLN A 272 -55.85 -0.82 -2.88
N GLN A 273 -56.28 -0.55 -1.65
CA GLN A 273 -57.71 -0.49 -1.31
C GLN A 273 -58.43 0.68 -2.00
N LEU A 274 -57.77 1.83 -2.14
CA LEU A 274 -58.31 2.99 -2.85
C LEU A 274 -58.36 2.78 -4.38
N GLU A 275 -57.46 1.99 -4.94
CA GLU A 275 -57.46 1.63 -6.37
C GLU A 275 -58.52 0.57 -6.74
N MET A 276 -58.96 -0.26 -5.78
CA MET A 276 -59.84 -1.42 -6.02
C MET A 276 -61.34 -1.20 -5.75
N GLY A 277 -61.77 -0.08 -5.16
CA GLY A 277 -63.22 0.12 -4.95
C GLY A 277 -63.62 1.40 -4.23
N GLY A 278 -64.50 2.17 -4.87
CA GLY A 278 -65.20 3.29 -4.23
C GLY A 278 -66.20 2.80 -3.18
N ALA A 279 -65.82 2.90 -1.90
CA ALA A 279 -66.76 2.99 -0.79
C ALA A 279 -66.07 3.62 0.42
N THR A 280 -66.52 4.82 0.78
CA THR A 280 -66.17 5.46 2.05
C THR A 280 -66.70 4.60 3.20
N GLN A 281 -65.82 3.83 3.84
CA GLN A 281 -66.05 3.38 5.21
C GLN A 281 -64.98 4.00 6.10
N ILE A 282 -65.46 4.79 7.06
CA ILE A 282 -64.68 5.36 8.14
C ILE A 282 -64.20 4.19 8.99
N LEU A 283 -62.91 3.84 8.87
CA LEU A 283 -62.21 2.94 9.78
C LEU A 283 -61.36 3.77 10.75
N PRO A 284 -61.15 3.26 11.98
CA PRO A 284 -60.76 4.05 13.14
C PRO A 284 -59.38 4.66 12.96
N SER A 285 -59.21 5.87 13.50
CA SER A 285 -57.91 6.52 13.67
C SER A 285 -56.88 5.50 14.15
N PRO A 286 -55.69 5.42 13.52
CA PRO A 286 -54.63 4.56 14.02
C PRO A 286 -54.41 4.95 15.48
N VAL A 287 -54.56 3.97 16.38
CA VAL A 287 -54.17 4.14 17.78
C VAL A 287 -52.68 4.41 17.73
N ALA A 288 -52.31 5.68 17.91
CA ALA A 288 -50.93 6.06 18.07
C ALA A 288 -50.36 5.17 19.19
N PRO A 289 -49.22 4.50 19.00
CA PRO A 289 -48.51 3.92 20.13
C PRO A 289 -48.36 5.04 21.15
N GLU A 290 -48.72 4.77 22.41
CA GLU A 290 -48.71 5.77 23.48
C GLU A 290 -47.38 6.55 23.41
N SER A 291 -47.46 7.89 23.45
CA SER A 291 -46.29 8.77 23.27
C SER A 291 -45.10 8.37 24.16
N ASP A 292 -45.41 7.69 25.27
CA ASP A 292 -44.47 7.22 26.26
C ASP A 292 -43.62 6.03 25.82
N THR A 293 -44.08 5.14 24.92
CA THR A 293 -43.29 4.00 24.41
C THR A 293 -42.24 4.44 23.39
N VAL A 294 -42.59 5.40 22.54
CA VAL A 294 -41.64 6.03 21.60
C VAL A 294 -40.68 6.96 22.34
N LYS A 295 -41.17 7.74 23.32
CA LYS A 295 -40.29 8.53 24.20
C LYS A 295 -39.37 7.66 25.04
N THR A 296 -39.79 6.50 25.53
CA THR A 296 -38.87 5.58 26.23
C THR A 296 -37.89 4.93 25.27
N PHE A 297 -38.27 4.48 24.07
CA PHE A 297 -37.28 4.01 23.09
C PHE A 297 -36.27 5.10 22.72
N TYR A 298 -36.74 6.34 22.54
CA TYR A 298 -35.92 7.53 22.25
C TYR A 298 -35.01 7.90 23.43
N GLN A 299 -35.54 7.92 24.65
CA GLN A 299 -34.80 8.23 25.88
C GLN A 299 -33.82 7.11 26.22
N THR A 300 -34.18 5.84 26.13
CA THR A 300 -33.30 4.71 26.48
C THR A 300 -32.20 4.51 25.43
N SER A 301 -32.48 4.72 24.13
CA SER A 301 -31.47 4.60 23.06
C SER A 301 -30.54 5.82 22.93
N LEU A 302 -30.97 7.00 23.42
CA LEU A 302 -30.19 8.25 23.44
C LEU A 302 -29.72 8.69 24.84
N ALA A 303 -30.04 8.00 25.93
CA ALA A 303 -29.56 8.36 27.29
C ALA A 303 -28.16 7.82 27.62
N GLU A 304 -27.74 6.69 27.04
CA GLU A 304 -26.38 6.16 27.23
C GLU A 304 -25.21 7.00 26.64
N PRO A 305 -25.34 7.97 25.71
CA PRO A 305 -24.20 8.68 25.12
C PRO A 305 -23.59 9.80 25.98
N HIS A 306 -24.29 10.31 27.00
CA HIS A 306 -23.85 11.57 27.64
C HIS A 306 -22.80 11.40 28.75
N GLU A 307 -22.72 10.24 29.39
CA GLU A 307 -21.78 10.04 30.51
C GLU A 307 -20.34 9.80 30.02
N TRP A 308 -20.14 9.01 28.97
CA TRP A 308 -18.79 8.71 28.47
C TRP A 308 -18.15 9.90 27.72
N VAL A 309 -18.97 10.73 27.05
CA VAL A 309 -18.51 11.98 26.42
C VAL A 309 -18.14 13.02 27.48
N ARG A 310 -18.94 13.19 28.55
CA ARG A 310 -18.60 14.06 29.68
C ARG A 310 -17.38 13.57 30.46
N ALA A 311 -17.18 12.27 30.57
CA ALA A 311 -16.02 11.68 31.24
C ALA A 311 -14.70 11.97 30.50
N ARG A 312 -14.73 12.23 29.18
CA ARG A 312 -13.56 12.53 28.34
C ARG A 312 -13.34 14.02 28.02
N MET A 313 -14.30 14.89 28.29
CA MET A 313 -14.12 16.36 28.15
C MET A 313 -13.19 16.92 29.23
N ARG A 314 -12.35 17.89 28.87
CA ARG A 314 -11.45 18.57 29.81
C ARG A 314 -12.27 19.36 30.84
N PRO A 315 -11.80 19.56 32.09
CA PRO A 315 -12.56 20.24 33.14
C PRO A 315 -13.10 21.61 32.72
N ASP A 316 -12.32 22.31 31.89
CA ASP A 316 -12.52 23.64 31.37
C ASP A 316 -13.74 23.75 30.43
N GLU A 317 -14.07 22.66 29.73
CA GLU A 317 -15.21 22.57 28.81
C GLU A 317 -16.52 22.20 29.54
N ARG A 318 -16.45 21.72 30.80
CA ARG A 318 -17.62 21.32 31.59
C ARG A 318 -18.39 22.51 32.17
N ALA A 319 -17.77 23.68 32.27
CA ALA A 319 -18.35 24.86 32.94
C ALA A 319 -19.22 25.75 32.04
N ALA A 320 -19.21 25.54 30.72
CA ALA A 320 -19.96 26.38 29.79
C ALA A 320 -21.36 25.81 29.50
N THR A 321 -22.31 26.07 30.39
CA THR A 321 -23.75 25.95 30.08
C THR A 321 -24.29 27.26 29.49
N PRO A 322 -25.21 27.22 28.51
CA PRO A 322 -25.77 28.43 27.89
C PRO A 322 -26.87 29.00 28.78
N GLY A 323 -26.61 30.13 29.46
CA GLY A 323 -27.63 30.77 30.30
C GLY A 323 -27.19 31.95 31.18
N GLY A 324 -25.98 32.49 31.02
CA GLY A 324 -25.55 33.70 31.73
C GLY A 324 -25.50 34.89 30.78
N ALA A 325 -26.36 35.88 30.98
CA ALA A 325 -26.25 37.17 30.31
C ALA A 325 -24.86 37.80 30.61
N PRO A 326 -24.20 38.45 29.64
CA PRO A 326 -22.92 39.11 29.89
C PRO A 326 -23.14 40.33 30.80
N PRO A 327 -22.27 40.59 31.79
CA PRO A 327 -22.28 41.88 32.45
C PRO A 327 -21.85 42.95 31.44
N GLY A 328 -22.64 44.01 31.33
CA GLY A 328 -22.33 45.22 30.58
C GLY A 328 -21.12 45.98 31.16
N PRO A 329 -20.67 47.04 30.47
CA PRO A 329 -19.31 47.57 30.50
C PRO A 329 -18.78 47.98 31.87
#